data_AF-A0A3A8ZLR7-F1
#
_entry.id   AF-A0A3A8ZLR7-F1
#
_cell.length_a   1.000
_cell.length_b   1.000
_cell.length_c   1.000
_cell.angle_alpha   90.00
_cell.angle_beta   90.00
_cell.angle_gamma   90.00
#
_symmetry.space_group_name_H-M   'P 1'
#
loop_
_entity.id
_entity.type
_entity.pdbx_description
1 polymer ?
#
loop_
_entity_poly.entity_id
_entity_poly.type
_entity_poly.pdbx_seq_one_letter_code
_entity_poly.pdbx_strand_id
1 'polypeptide(L)'
;MNFLSSAFIIFMIVLLALLCITKQEETRQIILLIASYLFYAYADWRFLGILLIQTTIAYCTARIIDHNERKGKGTGVTLAIGIVSCIGILSIFKYSNHVVPCFIKNNGGEQRLLYR
;
A
#
# COMPACT_ATOMS: atom_id res chain seq x y z
N MET A 1 -7.14 -19.51 -16.62
CA MET A 1 -7.21 -20.79 -15.88
C MET A 1 -6.92 -20.49 -14.41
N ASN A 2 -7.81 -20.96 -13.52
CA ASN A 2 -8.07 -20.45 -12.17
C ASN A 2 -6.97 -20.80 -11.14
N PHE A 3 -6.05 -19.88 -10.86
CA PHE A 3 -5.04 -20.04 -9.79
C PHE A 3 -5.18 -19.06 -8.62
N LEU A 4 -6.12 -18.10 -8.69
CA LEU A 4 -6.31 -17.10 -7.63
C LEU A 4 -7.47 -17.43 -6.65
N SER A 5 -8.46 -18.22 -7.05
CA SER A 5 -9.74 -18.29 -6.31
C SER A 5 -9.76 -19.33 -5.18
N SER A 6 -9.33 -20.57 -5.43
CA SER A 6 -9.49 -21.65 -4.44
C SER A 6 -8.53 -21.54 -3.24
N ALA A 7 -7.28 -21.16 -3.48
CA ALA A 7 -6.30 -20.96 -2.40
C ALA A 7 -6.68 -19.76 -1.51
N PHE A 8 -7.28 -18.71 -2.09
CA PHE A 8 -7.77 -17.56 -1.34
C PHE A 8 -8.92 -17.92 -0.41
N ILE A 9 -9.88 -18.72 -0.88
CA ILE A 9 -11.02 -19.17 -0.05
C ILE A 9 -10.52 -20.01 1.14
N ILE A 10 -9.57 -20.92 0.91
CA ILE A 10 -8.98 -21.73 1.99
C ILE A 10 -8.24 -20.85 3.00
N PHE A 11 -7.42 -19.92 2.52
CA PHE A 11 -6.73 -18.95 3.37
C PHE A 11 -7.70 -18.10 4.20
N MET A 12 -8.79 -17.63 3.58
CA MET A 12 -9.84 -16.85 4.24
C MET A 12 -10.55 -17.65 5.34
N ILE A 13 -10.88 -18.93 5.08
CA ILE A 13 -11.51 -19.80 6.08
C ILE A 13 -10.56 -20.05 7.26
N VAL A 14 -9.28 -20.34 7.00
CA VAL A 14 -8.27 -20.53 8.05
C VAL A 14 -8.07 -19.26 8.87
N LEU A 15 -8.00 -18.10 8.20
CA LEU A 15 -7.92 -16.80 8.85
C LEU A 15 -9.14 -16.53 9.74
N LEU A 16 -10.35 -16.75 9.24
CA LEU A 16 -11.59 -16.55 9.97
C LEU A 16 -11.66 -17.47 11.20
N ALA A 17 -11.23 -18.72 11.06
CA ALA A 17 -11.14 -19.67 12.17
C ALA A 17 -10.14 -19.19 13.23
N LEU A 18 -8.96 -18.72 12.81
CA LEU A 18 -7.92 -18.21 13.70
C LEU A 18 -8.36 -16.91 14.42
N LEU A 19 -9.14 -16.06 13.72
CA LEU A 19 -9.80 -14.90 14.30
C LEU A 19 -10.86 -15.27 15.34
N CYS A 20 -11.64 -16.32 15.09
CA CYS A 20 -12.69 -16.79 15.99
C CYS A 20 -12.10 -17.35 17.30
N ILE A 21 -10.92 -17.97 17.22
CA ILE A 21 -10.19 -18.50 18.38
C ILE A 21 -9.51 -17.38 19.18
N THR A 22 -9.08 -16.31 18.52
CA THR A 22 -8.38 -15.19 19.17
C THR A 22 -9.37 -14.24 19.84
N LYS A 23 -9.48 -14.32 21.17
CA LYS A 23 -10.36 -13.44 21.98
C LYS A 23 -9.79 -12.04 22.26
N GLN A 24 -8.48 -11.83 22.09
CA GLN A 24 -7.85 -10.53 22.33
C GLN A 24 -8.01 -9.63 21.10
N GLU A 25 -8.65 -8.48 21.30
CA GLU A 25 -9.00 -7.51 20.25
C GLU A 25 -7.75 -6.96 19.55
N GLU A 26 -6.68 -6.68 20.31
CA GLU A 26 -5.41 -6.15 19.78
C GLU A 26 -4.69 -7.16 18.89
N THR A 27 -4.60 -8.41 19.35
CA THR A 27 -3.96 -9.50 18.58
C THR A 27 -4.73 -9.78 17.30
N ARG A 28 -6.07 -9.64 17.32
CA ARG A 28 -6.93 -9.85 16.15
C ARG A 28 -6.61 -8.85 15.03
N GLN A 29 -6.41 -7.59 15.38
CA GLN A 29 -6.03 -6.54 14.41
C GLN A 29 -4.67 -6.81 13.78
N ILE A 30 -3.68 -7.25 14.57
CA ILE A 30 -2.33 -7.57 14.08
C ILE A 30 -2.36 -8.78 13.14
N ILE A 31 -3.08 -9.84 13.52
CA ILE A 31 -3.23 -11.05 12.70
C ILE A 31 -3.89 -10.71 11.36
N LEU A 32 -4.96 -9.91 11.38
CA LEU A 32 -5.61 -9.39 10.17
C LEU A 32 -4.64 -8.61 9.28
N LEU A 33 -3.81 -7.76 9.88
CA LEU A 33 -2.83 -6.95 9.17
C LEU A 33 -1.83 -7.87 8.45
N ILE A 34 -1.18 -8.77 9.20
CA ILE A 34 -0.16 -9.70 8.67
C ILE A 34 -0.73 -10.56 7.55
N ALA A 35 -1.93 -11.08 7.75
CA ALA A 35 -2.57 -11.92 6.76
C ALA A 35 -2.98 -11.16 5.49
N SER A 36 -3.46 -9.91 5.64
CA SER A 36 -3.69 -9.03 4.51
C SER A 36 -2.39 -8.80 3.73
N TYR A 37 -1.25 -8.60 4.41
CA TYR A 37 0.05 -8.44 3.77
C TYR A 37 0.50 -9.71 3.03
N LEU A 38 0.38 -10.89 3.64
CA LEU A 38 0.76 -12.15 3.00
C LEU A 38 -0.05 -12.43 1.74
N PHE A 39 -1.36 -12.17 1.79
CA PHE A 39 -2.23 -12.33 0.63
C PHE A 39 -1.88 -11.34 -0.49
N TYR A 40 -1.60 -10.09 -0.14
CA TYR A 40 -1.25 -9.06 -1.13
C TYR A 40 0.12 -9.31 -1.78
N ALA A 41 1.07 -9.87 -1.03
CA ALA A 41 2.40 -10.23 -1.53
C ALA A 41 2.33 -11.34 -2.60
N TYR A 42 1.34 -12.22 -2.50
CA TYR A 42 1.08 -13.27 -3.50
C TYR A 42 0.48 -12.70 -4.79
N ALA A 43 -0.29 -11.62 -4.72
CA ALA A 43 -0.91 -11.00 -5.89
C ALA A 43 0.08 -10.09 -6.66
N ASP A 44 0.72 -9.13 -5.99
CA ASP A 44 1.69 -8.22 -6.59
C ASP A 44 2.60 -7.59 -5.52
N TRP A 45 3.80 -8.14 -5.36
CA TRP A 45 4.78 -7.71 -4.34
C TRP A 45 5.20 -6.23 -4.44
N ARG A 46 5.12 -5.62 -5.64
CA ARG A 46 5.50 -4.22 -5.89
C ARG A 46 4.58 -3.22 -5.18
N PHE A 47 3.29 -3.51 -5.10
CA PHE A 47 2.32 -2.63 -4.47
C PHE A 47 2.31 -2.77 -2.95
N LEU A 48 2.78 -3.91 -2.43
CA LEU A 48 2.91 -4.19 -1.00
C LEU A 48 3.77 -3.15 -0.27
N GLY A 49 4.99 -2.89 -0.77
CA GLY A 49 5.93 -1.98 -0.12
C GLY A 49 5.41 -0.55 -0.05
N ILE A 50 4.75 -0.10 -1.14
CA ILE A 50 4.15 1.22 -1.23
C ILE A 50 2.98 1.34 -0.23
N LEU A 51 2.15 0.30 -0.11
CA LEU A 51 1.01 0.26 0.80
C LEU A 51 1.45 0.24 2.28
N LEU A 52 2.55 -0.46 2.59
CA LEU A 52 3.17 -0.48 3.92
C LEU A 52 3.66 0.91 4.34
N ILE A 53 4.35 1.59 3.44
CA ILE A 53 4.84 2.96 3.68
C ILE A 53 3.66 3.90 3.89
N GLN A 54 2.62 3.80 3.04
CA GLN A 54 1.43 4.65 3.15
C GLN A 54 0.67 4.45 4.45
N THR A 55 0.41 3.21 4.84
CA THR A 55 -0.29 2.90 6.10
C THR A 55 0.51 3.34 7.32
N THR A 56 1.83 3.22 7.28
CA THR A 56 2.72 3.72 8.35
C THR A 56 2.63 5.25 8.47
N ILE A 57 2.71 5.98 7.35
CA ILE A 57 2.61 7.44 7.35
C ILE A 57 1.22 7.87 7.84
N ALA A 58 0.16 7.22 7.36
CA ALA A 58 -1.22 7.49 7.77
C ALA A 58 -1.43 7.24 9.28
N TYR A 59 -0.88 6.14 9.81
CA TYR A 59 -0.95 5.82 11.23
C TYR A 59 -0.20 6.83 12.09
N CYS A 60 1.03 7.20 11.71
CA CYS A 60 1.79 8.25 12.41
C CYS A 60 1.07 9.60 12.38
N THR A 61 0.52 9.97 11.22
CA THR A 61 -0.24 11.22 11.04
C THR A 61 -1.49 11.23 11.93
N ALA A 62 -2.26 10.15 11.96
CA ALA A 62 -3.43 10.00 12.82
C ALA A 62 -3.08 10.11 14.31
N ARG A 63 -1.97 9.49 14.74
CA ARG A 63 -1.52 9.56 16.14
C ARG A 63 -1.11 10.98 16.55
N ILE A 64 -0.47 11.73 15.64
CA ILE A 64 -0.10 13.13 15.85
C ILE A 64 -1.35 14.02 15.91
N ILE A 65 -2.38 13.70 15.13
CA ILE A 65 -3.69 14.39 15.17
C ILE A 65 -4.35 14.21 16.54
N ASP A 66 -4.49 12.97 17.02
CA ASP A 66 -5.11 12.68 18.32
C ASP A 66 -4.40 13.42 19.48
N HIS A 67 -3.07 13.49 19.41
CA HIS A 67 -2.28 14.23 20.39
C HIS A 67 -2.46 15.76 20.32
N ASN A 68 -2.65 16.32 19.12
CA ASN A 68 -2.82 17.76 18.92
C ASN A 68 -4.26 18.25 19.15
N GLU A 69 -5.27 17.43 18.84
CA GLU A 69 -6.67 17.73 19.19
C GLU A 69 -6.84 17.90 20.70
N ARG A 70 -6.19 17.04 21.51
CA ARG A 70 -6.16 17.18 22.98
C ARG A 70 -5.54 18.49 23.47
N LYS A 71 -4.74 19.18 22.64
CA LYS A 71 -4.06 20.45 22.98
C LYS A 71 -4.71 21.68 22.33
N GLY A 72 -5.81 21.53 21.59
CA GLY A 72 -6.54 22.65 20.98
C GLY A 72 -5.76 23.45 19.93
N LYS A 73 -4.67 22.89 19.39
CA LYS A 73 -3.86 23.54 18.35
C LYS A 73 -4.27 23.02 16.98
N GLY A 74 -4.59 23.95 16.08
CA GLY A 74 -5.21 23.71 14.77
C GLY A 74 -4.65 22.50 14.00
N THR A 75 -5.52 21.52 13.82
CA THR A 75 -5.29 20.21 13.19
C THR A 75 -5.14 20.28 11.65
N GLY A 76 -5.34 21.46 11.05
CA GLY A 76 -5.43 21.63 9.60
C GLY A 76 -4.17 21.21 8.84
N VAL A 77 -2.98 21.47 9.40
CA VAL A 77 -1.71 21.12 8.74
C VAL A 77 -1.49 19.61 8.71
N THR A 78 -1.86 18.91 9.77
CA THR A 78 -1.68 17.45 9.87
C THR A 78 -2.68 16.70 8.98
N LEU A 79 -3.90 17.22 8.84
CA LEU A 79 -4.88 16.72 7.86
C LEU A 79 -4.39 16.94 6.43
N ALA A 80 -3.83 18.12 6.12
CA ALA A 80 -3.25 18.40 4.81
C ALA A 80 -2.09 17.44 4.49
N ILE A 81 -1.21 17.14 5.46
CA ILE A 81 -0.14 16.15 5.31
C ILE A 81 -0.73 14.77 4.94
N GLY A 82 -1.75 14.31 5.65
CA GLY A 82 -2.43 13.04 5.37
C GLY A 82 -2.98 12.97 3.93
N ILE A 83 -3.69 14.01 3.49
CA ILE A 83 -4.25 14.11 2.14
C ILE A 83 -3.14 14.13 1.09
N VAL A 84 -2.08 14.92 1.31
CA VAL A 84 -0.93 15.01 0.41
C VAL A 84 -0.22 13.66 0.29
N SER A 85 -0.03 12.92 1.39
CA SER A 85 0.53 11.56 1.32
C SER A 85 -0.37 10.60 0.53
N CYS A 86 -1.69 10.69 0.69
CA CYS A 86 -2.64 9.88 -0.07
C CYS A 86 -2.57 10.16 -1.59
N ILE A 87 -2.51 11.43 -1.99
CA ILE A 87 -2.38 11.84 -3.39
C ILE A 87 -0.98 11.51 -3.94
N GLY A 88 0.06 11.68 -3.13
CA GLY A 88 1.44 11.36 -3.50
C GLY A 88 1.60 9.87 -3.83
N ILE A 89 1.05 8.99 -2.99
CA ILE A 89 1.10 7.54 -3.24
C ILE A 89 0.35 7.16 -4.52
N LEU A 90 -0.82 7.77 -4.76
CA LEU A 90 -1.62 7.54 -5.97
C LEU A 90 -0.85 7.97 -7.23
N SER A 91 -0.11 9.08 -7.11
CA SER A 91 0.72 9.60 -8.19
C SER A 91 1.88 8.65 -8.51
N ILE A 92 2.59 8.14 -7.48
CA ILE A 92 3.67 7.15 -7.66
C ILE A 92 3.15 5.88 -8.33
N PHE A 93 1.96 5.41 -7.93
CA PHE A 93 1.31 4.25 -8.53
C PHE A 93 1.02 4.47 -10.02
N LYS A 94 0.44 5.62 -10.36
CA LYS A 94 0.09 5.97 -11.75
C LYS A 94 1.33 6.18 -12.63
N TYR A 95 2.36 6.85 -12.13
CA TYR A 95 3.59 7.12 -12.88
C TYR A 95 4.49 5.90 -13.02
N SER A 96 4.52 4.98 -12.05
CA SER A 96 5.26 3.72 -12.16
C SER A 96 4.82 2.87 -13.36
N ASN A 97 3.56 3.01 -13.81
CA ASN A 97 3.03 2.28 -14.95
C ASN A 97 3.37 2.91 -16.33
N HIS A 98 3.70 4.20 -16.39
CA HIS A 98 3.89 4.93 -17.67
C HIS A 98 5.32 5.45 -17.90
N VAL A 99 6.15 5.52 -16.88
CA VAL A 99 7.51 6.08 -17.00
C VAL A 99 8.47 5.11 -17.70
N VAL A 100 8.31 3.81 -17.46
CA VAL A 100 9.17 2.74 -18.03
C VAL A 100 9.15 2.72 -19.58
N PRO A 101 8.00 2.79 -20.28
CA PRO A 101 7.99 2.80 -21.75
C PRO A 101 8.51 4.11 -22.39
N CYS A 102 8.44 5.26 -21.70
CA CYS A 102 8.92 6.54 -22.24
C CYS A 102 10.46 6.62 -22.26
N PHE A 103 11.12 6.12 -21.21
CA PHE A 103 12.59 6.08 -21.16
C PHE A 103 13.21 5.14 -22.19
N ILE A 104 12.56 4.00 -22.47
CA ILE A 104 12.97 3.08 -23.54
C ILE A 104 12.77 3.73 -24.92
N LYS A 105 11.67 4.47 -25.13
CA LYS A 105 11.41 5.17 -26.39
C LYS A 105 12.39 6.31 -26.65
N ASN A 106 12.84 7.02 -25.62
CA ASN A 106 13.81 8.11 -25.76
C ASN A 106 15.21 7.58 -26.11
N ASN A 107 15.64 6.47 -25.49
CA ASN A 107 16.96 5.87 -25.76
C ASN A 107 17.01 5.00 -27.05
N GLY A 108 15.87 4.61 -27.61
CA GLY A 108 15.79 3.89 -28.88
C GLY A 108 15.94 4.75 -30.14
N GLY A 109 16.02 6.09 -29.99
CA GLY A 109 16.16 7.03 -31.10
C GLY A 109 17.61 7.23 -31.60
N GLU A 110 18.62 6.98 -30.76
CA GLU A 110 20.03 7.24 -31.12
C GLU A 110 20.67 6.12 -31.95
N GLN A 111 20.11 4.91 -31.95
CA GLN A 111 20.66 3.76 -32.69
C GLN A 111 20.37 3.83 -34.21
N ARG A 112 19.53 4.76 -34.69
CA ARG A 112 19.16 4.87 -36.12
C ARG A 112 20.03 5.82 -36.97
N LEU A 113 21.04 6.48 -36.40
CA LEU A 113 21.92 7.41 -37.14
C LEU A 113 23.33 6.86 -37.43
N LEU A 114 23.67 5.65 -36.94
CA LEU A 114 24.98 5.01 -37.13
C LEU A 114 24.94 3.85 -38.14
N TYR A 115 23.91 3.82 -39.00
CA TYR A 115 23.73 2.85 -40.09
C TYR A 115 23.18 3.54 -41.35
N ARG A 116 23.69 4.73 -41.66
CA ARG A 116 23.48 5.43 -42.93
C ARG A 116 24.77 6.02 -43.43
#